data_AF-A0A0H2V8H9-F1
#
_entry.id   AF-A0A0H2V8H9-F1
#
_cell.length_a   1.000
_cell.length_b   1.000
_cell.length_c   1.000
_cell.angle_alpha   90.00
_cell.angle_beta   90.00
_cell.angle_gamma   90.00
#
_symmetry.space_group_name_H-M   'P 1'
#
loop_
_entity.id
_entity.type
_entity.pdbx_description
1 polymer ?
#
loop_
_entity_poly.entity_id
_entity_poly.type
_entity_poly.pdbx_seq_one_letter_code
_entity_poly.pdbx_strand_id
1 'polypeptide(L)'
;MVWLVANVYPTFTFADYPKRWASDAPEQLKKSVIEYRKSLYIWLNSQLTAEPYVFGEQLTLVDCYLCTMRTWGPGHEWFQDNAPNINAIVDAVCQIPKLQEVLKRNVII
;
A
#
# COMPACT_ATOMS: atom_id res chain seq x y z
N MET A 1 7.88 -9.53 4.95
CA MET A 1 6.46 -9.62 4.52
C MET A 1 5.48 -9.79 5.69
N VAL A 2 5.81 -10.52 6.76
CA VAL A 2 4.91 -10.77 7.91
C VAL A 2 4.25 -9.50 8.46
N TRP A 3 5.04 -8.44 8.69
CA TRP A 3 4.50 -7.20 9.26
C TRP A 3 3.40 -6.56 8.38
N LEU A 4 3.61 -6.48 7.06
CA LEU A 4 2.64 -5.89 6.13
C LEU A 4 1.32 -6.67 6.10
N VAL A 5 1.42 -8.00 6.04
CA VAL A 5 0.26 -8.91 6.02
C VAL A 5 -0.47 -8.93 7.36
N ALA A 6 0.25 -8.79 8.48
CA ALA A 6 -0.34 -8.80 9.82
C ALA A 6 -0.93 -7.45 10.25
N ASN A 7 -0.39 -6.32 9.74
CA ASN A 7 -0.79 -5.00 10.21
C ASN A 7 -1.60 -4.23 9.16
N VAL A 8 -1.15 -4.20 7.90
CA VAL A 8 -1.80 -3.38 6.87
C VAL A 8 -2.95 -4.11 6.22
N TYR A 9 -2.76 -5.34 5.76
CA TYR A 9 -3.80 -6.07 5.02
C TYR A 9 -5.14 -6.23 5.79
N PRO A 10 -5.16 -6.51 7.12
CA PRO A 10 -6.42 -6.65 7.85
C PRO A 10 -7.26 -5.36 7.88
N THR A 11 -6.62 -4.19 7.74
CA THR A 11 -7.35 -2.92 7.68
C THR A 11 -8.27 -2.85 6.47
N PHE A 12 -8.01 -3.57 5.38
CA PHE A 12 -8.96 -3.69 4.25
C PHE A 12 -10.18 -4.52 4.65
N THR A 13 -9.97 -5.66 5.31
CA THR A 13 -11.06 -6.52 5.81
C THR A 13 -12.05 -5.76 6.69
N PHE A 14 -11.56 -4.90 7.60
CA PHE A 14 -12.43 -4.11 8.46
C PHE A 14 -13.08 -2.93 7.74
N ALA A 15 -12.35 -2.22 6.86
CA ALA A 15 -12.87 -1.02 6.20
C ALA A 15 -13.83 -1.32 5.02
N ASP A 16 -13.66 -2.45 4.36
CA ASP A 16 -14.48 -2.84 3.20
C ASP A 16 -15.83 -3.40 3.64
N TYR A 17 -15.88 -4.08 4.79
CA TYR A 17 -17.09 -4.70 5.34
C TYR A 17 -17.32 -4.34 6.83
N PRO A 18 -17.38 -3.04 7.20
CA PRO A 18 -17.38 -2.63 8.60
C PRO A 18 -18.61 -3.12 9.37
N LYS A 19 -19.75 -3.28 8.70
CA LYS A 19 -20.99 -3.82 9.30
C LYS A 19 -20.85 -5.23 9.88
N ARG A 20 -19.87 -6.02 9.44
CA ARG A 20 -19.59 -7.36 9.99
C ARG A 20 -18.97 -7.31 11.39
N TRP A 21 -18.40 -6.16 11.76
CA TRP A 21 -17.57 -6.01 12.97
C TRP A 21 -18.16 -4.99 13.95
N ALA A 22 -18.79 -3.94 13.44
CA ALA A 22 -19.51 -2.94 14.22
C ALA A 22 -20.82 -2.61 13.49
N SER A 23 -21.88 -3.36 13.77
CA SER A 23 -23.18 -3.21 13.11
C SER A 23 -23.90 -1.90 13.48
N ASP A 24 -23.63 -1.39 14.67
CA ASP A 24 -24.18 -0.17 15.26
C ASP A 24 -23.42 1.10 14.87
N ALA A 25 -22.11 1.01 14.61
CA ALA A 25 -21.26 2.15 14.22
C ALA A 25 -20.29 1.85 13.06
N PRO A 26 -20.76 1.34 11.90
CA PRO A 26 -19.88 0.89 10.81
C PRO A 26 -19.05 2.01 10.18
N GLU A 27 -19.61 3.21 10.00
CA GLU A 27 -18.90 4.33 9.39
C GLU A 27 -17.78 4.87 10.30
N GLN A 28 -18.00 4.88 11.61
CA GLN A 28 -16.98 5.24 12.58
C GLN A 28 -15.82 4.25 12.54
N LEU A 29 -16.11 2.94 12.52
CA LEU A 29 -15.08 1.91 12.39
C LEU A 29 -14.26 2.09 11.10
N LYS A 30 -14.95 2.25 9.96
CA LYS A 30 -14.30 2.45 8.66
C LYS A 30 -13.36 3.65 8.68
N LYS A 31 -13.81 4.79 9.20
CA LYS A 31 -13.00 6.00 9.31
C LYS A 31 -11.76 5.76 10.17
N SER A 32 -11.92 5.22 11.37
CA SER A 32 -10.81 4.97 12.29
C SER A 32 -9.79 3.98 11.71
N VAL A 33 -10.25 2.93 11.04
CA VAL A 33 -9.38 1.93 10.39
C VAL A 33 -8.60 2.53 9.22
N ILE A 34 -9.21 3.39 8.41
CA ILE A 34 -8.52 4.07 7.30
C ILE A 34 -7.44 5.01 7.84
N GLU A 35 -7.73 5.79 8.88
CA GLU A 35 -6.73 6.66 9.51
C GLU A 35 -5.59 5.85 10.15
N TYR A 36 -5.91 4.71 10.77
CA TYR A 36 -4.88 3.79 11.26
C TYR A 36 -4.05 3.19 10.12
N ARG A 37 -4.66 2.82 9.00
CA ARG A 37 -3.93 2.34 7.81
C ARG A 37 -2.93 3.37 7.30
N LYS A 38 -3.32 4.66 7.25
CA LYS A 38 -2.43 5.76 6.87
C LYS A 38 -1.21 5.84 7.79
N SER A 39 -1.41 5.75 9.11
CA SER A 39 -0.29 5.79 10.06
C SER A 39 0.66 4.59 9.89
N LEU A 40 0.14 3.40 9.56
CA LEU A 40 0.96 2.23 9.22
C LEU A 40 1.80 2.46 7.96
N TYR A 41 1.24 3.08 6.92
CA TYR A 41 2.02 3.41 5.71
C TYR A 41 3.07 4.47 5.96
N ILE A 42 2.77 5.50 6.76
CA ILE A 42 3.77 6.50 7.18
C ILE A 42 4.91 5.83 7.95
N TRP A 43 4.58 4.92 8.89
CA TRP A 43 5.58 4.16 9.61
C TRP A 43 6.42 3.29 8.67
N LEU A 44 5.79 2.52 7.78
CA LEU A 44 6.51 1.69 6.82
C LEU A 44 7.45 2.54 5.97
N ASN A 45 6.95 3.66 5.44
CA ASN A 45 7.73 4.59 4.65
C ASN A 45 8.96 5.12 5.40
N SER A 46 8.86 5.36 6.71
CA SER A 46 9.99 5.80 7.53
C SER A 46 11.03 4.71 7.81
N GLN A 47 10.67 3.44 7.65
CA GLN A 47 11.62 2.32 7.74
C GLN A 47 12.37 2.06 6.43
N LEU A 48 11.95 2.69 5.33
CA LEU A 48 12.53 2.47 4.01
C LEU A 48 13.51 3.58 3.66
N THR A 49 14.62 3.19 3.06
CA THR A 49 15.47 4.09 2.27
C THR A 49 15.16 3.81 0.80
N ALA A 50 14.90 4.85 0.02
CA ALA A 50 14.61 4.68 -1.40
C ALA A 50 15.88 4.26 -2.18
N GLU A 51 16.08 2.95 -2.36
CA GLU A 51 17.17 2.37 -3.15
C GLU A 51 16.71 1.10 -3.87
N PRO A 52 16.69 1.06 -5.21
CA PRO A 52 15.45 1.09 -5.99
C PRO A 52 14.27 0.23 -5.47
N TYR A 53 14.52 -0.81 -4.67
CA TYR A 53 13.54 -1.72 -4.07
C TYR A 53 13.63 -1.76 -2.54
N VAL A 54 12.66 -2.37 -1.88
CA VAL A 54 12.55 -2.41 -0.40
C VAL A 54 13.79 -2.99 0.30
N PHE A 55 14.51 -3.92 -0.35
CA PHE A 55 15.70 -4.57 0.21
C PHE A 55 16.99 -4.23 -0.56
N GLY A 56 17.03 -3.09 -1.24
CA GLY A 56 18.17 -2.62 -2.02
C GLY A 56 18.04 -2.99 -3.51
N GLU A 57 19.08 -3.55 -4.10
CA GLU A 57 19.18 -3.69 -5.57
C GLU A 57 18.30 -4.79 -6.17
N GLN A 58 17.85 -5.76 -5.37
CA GLN A 58 17.11 -6.91 -5.87
C GLN A 58 15.60 -6.71 -5.76
N LEU A 59 14.89 -6.83 -6.89
CA LEU A 59 13.43 -6.88 -6.91
C LEU A 59 12.93 -8.09 -6.13
N THR A 60 11.99 -7.86 -5.22
CA THR A 60 11.33 -8.91 -4.45
C THR A 60 9.80 -8.80 -4.55
N LEU A 61 9.10 -9.78 -3.97
CA LEU A 61 7.64 -9.80 -4.02
C LEU A 61 6.99 -8.62 -3.29
N VAL A 62 7.63 -8.07 -2.24
CA VAL A 62 7.06 -6.92 -1.52
C VAL A 62 6.99 -5.68 -2.41
N ASP A 63 7.93 -5.49 -3.32
CA ASP A 63 7.97 -4.37 -4.25
C ASP A 63 6.77 -4.40 -5.20
N CYS A 64 6.53 -5.55 -5.85
CA CYS A 64 5.37 -5.77 -6.70
C CYS A 64 4.04 -5.60 -5.93
N TYR A 65 4.03 -6.00 -4.66
CA TYR A 65 2.83 -5.88 -3.83
C TYR A 65 2.54 -4.41 -3.47
N LEU A 66 3.57 -3.60 -3.21
CA LEU A 66 3.43 -2.16 -3.01
C LEU A 66 2.85 -1.46 -4.25
N CYS A 67 3.16 -1.90 -5.47
CA CYS A 67 2.52 -1.36 -6.68
C CYS A 67 1.00 -1.48 -6.63
N THR A 68 0.51 -2.64 -6.19
CA THR A 68 -0.93 -2.89 -6.07
C THR A 68 -1.52 -2.13 -4.88
N MET A 69 -0.83 -2.10 -3.74
CA MET A 69 -1.33 -1.42 -2.54
C MET A 69 -1.38 0.11 -2.69
N ARG A 70 -0.53 0.70 -3.54
CA ARG A 70 -0.56 2.14 -3.87
C ARG A 70 -1.86 2.54 -4.59
N THR A 71 -2.46 1.61 -5.35
CA THR A 71 -3.71 1.87 -6.08
C THR A 71 -4.94 1.70 -5.22
N TRP A 72 -4.82 0.89 -4.16
CA TRP A 72 -5.85 0.78 -3.13
C TRP A 72 -5.82 2.00 -2.19
N GLY A 73 -6.87 2.16 -1.39
CA GLY A 73 -6.93 3.27 -0.41
C GLY A 73 -5.72 3.25 0.54
N PRO A 74 -5.02 4.39 0.73
CA PRO A 74 -5.50 5.77 0.48
C PRO A 74 -5.41 6.31 -0.95
N GLY A 75 -4.77 5.60 -1.89
CA GLY A 75 -4.68 5.98 -3.30
C GLY A 75 -3.44 6.79 -3.67
N HIS A 76 -3.19 6.91 -4.97
CA HIS A 76 -1.94 7.44 -5.55
C HIS A 76 -1.56 8.83 -5.01
N GLU A 77 -2.49 9.78 -5.03
CA GLU A 77 -2.24 11.16 -4.58
C GLU A 77 -1.76 11.19 -3.13
N TRP A 78 -2.39 10.41 -2.25
CA TRP A 78 -2.00 10.36 -0.85
C TRP A 78 -0.59 9.77 -0.68
N PHE A 79 -0.24 8.71 -1.41
CA PHE A 79 1.11 8.13 -1.35
C PHE A 79 2.18 9.08 -1.88
N GLN A 80 1.88 9.82 -2.96
CA GLN A 80 2.77 10.84 -3.50
C GLN A 80 3.11 11.90 -2.45
N ASP A 81 2.11 12.36 -1.69
CA ASP A 81 2.29 13.44 -0.71
C ASP A 81 2.85 12.96 0.64
N ASN A 82 2.56 11.72 1.06
CA ASN A 82 2.78 11.27 2.44
C ASN A 82 3.79 10.12 2.58
N ALA A 83 4.14 9.44 1.49
CA ALA A 83 4.98 8.25 1.52
C ALA A 83 6.00 8.22 0.36
N PRO A 84 6.93 9.20 0.31
CA PRO A 84 7.85 9.39 -0.81
C PRO A 84 8.79 8.20 -1.07
N ASN A 85 9.23 7.46 -0.04
CA ASN A 85 10.10 6.29 -0.22
C ASN A 85 9.33 5.13 -0.84
N ILE A 86 8.10 4.87 -0.36
CA ILE A 86 7.21 3.88 -0.98
C ILE A 86 6.93 4.27 -2.43
N ASN A 87 6.64 5.54 -2.68
CA ASN A 87 6.33 6.01 -4.03
C ASN A 87 7.52 5.84 -4.98
N ALA A 88 8.73 6.21 -4.56
CA ALA A 88 9.95 6.04 -5.34
C ALA A 88 10.23 4.56 -5.69
N ILE A 89 10.04 3.65 -4.73
CA ILE A 89 10.18 2.20 -4.98
C ILE A 89 9.15 1.73 -6.01
N VAL A 90 7.89 2.10 -5.84
CA VAL A 90 6.84 1.69 -6.78
C VAL A 90 7.10 2.25 -8.18
N ASP A 91 7.55 3.50 -8.29
CA ASP A 91 7.92 4.10 -9.57
C ASP A 91 9.07 3.33 -10.24
N ALA A 92 10.08 2.90 -9.47
CA ALA A 92 11.15 2.04 -9.99
C ALA A 92 10.62 0.70 -10.53
N VAL A 93 9.70 0.04 -9.81
CA VAL A 93 9.06 -1.20 -10.29
C VAL A 93 8.25 -0.97 -11.56
N CYS A 94 7.51 0.15 -11.64
CA CYS A 94 6.69 0.48 -12.81
C CYS A 94 7.52 0.74 -14.08
N GLN A 95 8.80 1.10 -13.94
CA GLN A 95 9.72 1.24 -15.08
C GLN A 95 10.24 -0.10 -15.63
N ILE A 96 10.00 -1.23 -14.95
CA ILE A 96 10.48 -2.54 -15.40
C ILE A 96 9.69 -2.98 -16.65
N PRO A 97 10.32 -3.10 -17.84
CA PRO A 97 9.59 -3.34 -19.09
C PRO A 97 8.78 -4.63 -19.07
N LYS A 98 9.30 -5.69 -18.43
CA LYS A 98 8.63 -6.98 -18.30
C LYS A 98 7.34 -6.93 -17.46
N LEU A 99 7.16 -5.92 -16.62
CA LEU A 99 5.99 -5.77 -15.77
C LEU A 99 4.93 -4.82 -16.36
N GLN A 100 5.32 -3.93 -17.29
CA GLN A 100 4.41 -2.89 -17.78
C GLN A 100 3.12 -3.42 -18.40
N GLU A 101 3.18 -4.55 -19.12
CA GLU A 101 1.98 -5.15 -19.71
C GLU A 101 0.95 -5.53 -18.64
N VAL A 102 1.38 -6.25 -17.59
CA VAL A 102 0.48 -6.67 -16.52
C VAL A 102 0.02 -5.49 -15.66
N LEU A 103 0.88 -4.49 -15.43
CA LEU A 103 0.52 -3.31 -14.66
C LEU A 103 -0.56 -2.47 -15.38
N LYS A 104 -0.42 -2.25 -16.70
CA LYS A 104 -1.44 -1.56 -17.52
C LYS A 104 -2.75 -2.31 -17.57
N ARG A 105 -2.71 -3.64 -17.77
CA ARG A 105 -3.91 -4.48 -17.82
C ARG A 105 -4.74 -4.41 -16.53
N ASN A 106 -4.11 -4.15 -15.39
CA ASN A 106 -4.76 -4.02 -14.09
C ASN A 106 -4.95 -2.56 -13.64
N VAL A 107 -4.76 -1.58 -14.55
CA VAL A 107 -4.98 -0.14 -14.28
C VAL A 107 -4.12 0.36 -13.09
N ILE A 108 -2.89 -0.15 -12.98
CA ILE A 108 -1.91 0.31 -11.98
C ILE A 108 -1.08 1.48 -12.53
N ILE A 109 -0.81 1.46 -13.83
CA ILE A 109 -0.17 2.51 -14.63
C ILE A 109 -0.91 2.69 -15.95
#